data_AF-A0AA95JZJ9-F1
#
_entry.id   AF-A0AA95JZJ9-F1
#
_cell.length_a   1.000
_cell.length_b   1.000
_cell.length_c   1.000
_cell.angle_alpha   90.00
_cell.angle_beta   90.00
_cell.angle_gamma   90.00
#
_symmetry.space_group_name_H-M   'P 1'
#
loop_
_entity.id
_entity.type
_entity.pdbx_description
1 polymer ?
#
loop_
_entity_poly.entity_id
_entity_poly.type
_entity_poly.pdbx_seq_one_letter_code
_entity_poly.pdbx_strand_id
1 'polypeptide(L)'
;MNKISFSYQKKIFIFLVVINFTSCGRNDSSGQATNSPIYSLPNGGITNDITENNSFYFDPILYGKNENDNITDRVEDLTFANDKWISDKKNFNYITSVGHIVTLDSENGKPNAKIFYIAYSLNDNSKKNRPITFVLNGGPGQTQFLSALSAFSPKTINKEEDKLVNNKHSILEKTDLVFVSPVGTGLSSAIAPYVNKNFWGVDHDAKSMMEFILRFQEKNLRQESPIYLMGDSYGSIRAIISAKNLYTKYMKVKGLILLSPLINYSNWLNPVGVFPTIAVNAWYHKKLSQELMNKPFNEFMKEVIDFTKSKYYPCLNFWRDNYKDFINLVYNNPDKDTALLLKNLIKSSSSYDEIVLILKNGNFYQKNLAEKIEKVINLLQPMDWDLASIASNYSNILPKIFRDLTELNYNKRPFFDLLNFHLTSLLAEDNNSISAYDGRKISNYKRISFNDILQVDNDSDFLFYQNKMLDLWNNLLNTELHYYSASEFITKNENVEKIWDFHHINAFNTLNDNIFDLNFYYDFLNLINLNSELKIFIANGIYDSVTPFYQNVIDLKIFLSDEVIIKNIKMINYNSGHFIYLDPVSKDLLQNDIKDFYD
;
A
#
# COMPACT_ATOMS: atom_id res chain seq x y z
N MET A 1 -26.19 43.52 5.64
CA MET A 1 -27.60 43.08 5.56
C MET A 1 -27.69 41.90 4.59
N ASN A 2 -28.48 40.86 4.92
CA ASN A 2 -29.26 39.93 4.08
C ASN A 2 -28.97 39.81 2.55
N LYS A 3 -29.09 38.66 1.87
CA LYS A 3 -29.46 37.27 2.24
C LYS A 3 -29.14 36.33 1.03
N ILE A 4 -28.61 35.15 1.35
CA ILE A 4 -28.94 33.80 0.83
C ILE A 4 -29.99 33.67 -0.31
N SER A 5 -29.67 32.91 -1.38
CA SER A 5 -30.53 31.81 -1.86
C SER A 5 -29.79 30.71 -2.64
N PHE A 6 -30.22 29.46 -2.46
CA PHE A 6 -29.84 28.26 -3.22
C PHE A 6 -30.86 28.05 -4.35
N SER A 7 -30.47 27.38 -5.45
CA SER A 7 -31.42 26.60 -6.26
C SER A 7 -30.74 25.54 -7.13
N TYR A 8 -31.07 24.28 -6.86
CA TYR A 8 -30.87 23.13 -7.75
C TYR A 8 -32.04 23.08 -8.74
N GLN A 9 -31.84 22.93 -10.05
CA GLN A 9 -32.78 22.15 -10.87
C GLN A 9 -32.27 21.68 -12.24
N LYS A 10 -32.73 20.48 -12.61
CA LYS A 10 -32.55 19.78 -13.88
C LYS A 10 -32.91 20.63 -15.10
N LYS A 11 -32.16 20.49 -16.21
CA LYS A 11 -32.75 20.50 -17.56
C LYS A 11 -32.15 19.41 -18.44
N ILE A 12 -33.01 18.46 -18.80
CA ILE A 12 -32.88 17.61 -19.99
C ILE A 12 -33.12 18.52 -21.20
N PHE A 13 -32.35 18.35 -22.27
CA PHE A 13 -32.81 18.73 -23.61
C PHE A 13 -32.33 17.72 -24.65
N ILE A 14 -33.28 17.23 -25.44
CA ILE A 14 -33.10 16.28 -26.54
C ILE A 14 -32.97 17.08 -27.84
N PHE A 15 -32.15 16.60 -28.78
CA PHE A 15 -32.35 16.86 -30.19
C PHE A 15 -32.20 15.57 -31.01
N LEU A 16 -33.01 15.44 -32.05
CA LEU A 16 -33.23 14.26 -32.88
C LEU A 16 -33.36 14.72 -34.35
N VAL A 17 -33.65 13.79 -35.29
CA VAL A 17 -34.05 14.00 -36.71
C VAL A 17 -32.86 14.14 -37.70
N VAL A 18 -32.77 13.48 -38.89
CA VAL A 18 -33.72 12.66 -39.69
C VAL A 18 -33.13 11.29 -40.15
N ILE A 19 -34.06 10.39 -40.50
CA ILE A 19 -33.97 9.02 -41.05
C ILE A 19 -33.90 8.98 -42.61
N ASN A 20 -33.26 7.93 -43.20
CA ASN A 20 -33.72 6.97 -44.28
C ASN A 20 -32.54 6.43 -45.15
N PHE A 21 -32.60 5.35 -45.95
CA PHE A 21 -33.63 4.31 -46.26
C PHE A 21 -32.95 3.00 -46.78
N THR A 22 -33.63 1.84 -46.69
CA THR A 22 -33.55 0.56 -47.49
C THR A 22 -32.17 -0.16 -47.74
N SER A 23 -32.08 -1.49 -47.93
CA SER A 23 -33.09 -2.54 -48.16
C SER A 23 -32.73 -3.95 -47.61
N CYS A 24 -33.77 -4.64 -47.15
CA CYS A 24 -34.05 -6.08 -46.97
C CYS A 24 -33.03 -7.20 -47.26
N GLY A 25 -33.01 -8.17 -46.33
CA GLY A 25 -32.71 -9.59 -46.58
C GLY A 25 -33.25 -10.46 -45.42
N ARG A 26 -34.34 -11.21 -45.62
CA ARG A 26 -35.08 -11.96 -44.59
C ARG A 26 -35.17 -13.44 -44.99
N ASN A 27 -34.99 -14.36 -44.03
CA ASN A 27 -35.86 -15.53 -43.83
C ASN A 27 -35.43 -16.41 -42.64
N ASP A 28 -36.41 -17.13 -42.11
CA ASP A 28 -36.37 -17.90 -40.87
C ASP A 28 -35.87 -19.34 -41.07
N SER A 29 -35.35 -19.99 -40.01
CA SER A 29 -35.81 -21.31 -39.52
C SER A 29 -34.90 -21.92 -38.43
N SER A 30 -35.46 -22.88 -37.70
CA SER A 30 -34.89 -23.59 -36.55
C SER A 30 -33.78 -24.59 -36.89
N GLY A 31 -32.77 -24.73 -36.02
CA GLY A 31 -31.75 -25.77 -36.16
C GLY A 31 -30.74 -25.88 -35.01
N GLN A 32 -30.93 -26.89 -34.16
CA GLN A 32 -29.96 -27.67 -33.38
C GLN A 32 -28.65 -27.03 -32.86
N ALA A 33 -28.43 -27.19 -31.55
CA ALA A 33 -27.12 -26.98 -30.92
C ALA A 33 -26.07 -27.99 -31.43
N THR A 34 -24.92 -27.50 -31.89
CA THR A 34 -23.67 -28.28 -31.96
C THR A 34 -22.44 -27.39 -31.73
N ASN A 35 -21.47 -27.95 -30.99
CA ASN A 35 -20.03 -27.65 -30.98
C ASN A 35 -19.56 -26.20 -30.80
N SER A 36 -19.20 -25.87 -29.56
CA SER A 36 -18.21 -24.81 -29.28
C SER A 36 -16.85 -25.17 -29.92
N PRO A 37 -16.18 -24.26 -30.65
CA PRO A 37 -14.85 -24.54 -31.19
C PRO A 37 -13.81 -24.54 -30.07
N ILE A 38 -12.99 -25.60 -30.04
CA ILE A 38 -11.80 -25.66 -29.18
C ILE A 38 -10.76 -24.71 -29.79
N TYR A 39 -10.53 -23.57 -29.14
CA TYR A 39 -9.48 -22.64 -29.55
C TYR A 39 -8.10 -23.16 -29.09
N SER A 40 -7.38 -23.81 -30.00
CA SER A 40 -5.97 -24.15 -29.79
C SER A 40 -5.11 -22.88 -29.91
N LEU A 41 -4.57 -22.42 -28.78
CA LEU A 41 -3.54 -21.37 -28.74
C LEU A 41 -2.14 -21.96 -29.01
N PRO A 42 -1.15 -21.18 -29.49
CA PRO A 42 0.19 -21.67 -29.74
C PRO A 42 0.91 -22.09 -28.45
N ASN A 43 1.50 -23.29 -28.44
CA ASN A 43 2.30 -23.81 -27.32
C ASN A 43 3.69 -23.15 -27.26
N GLY A 44 3.76 -21.90 -26.82
CA GLY A 44 5.00 -21.20 -26.44
C GLY A 44 5.48 -21.58 -25.03
N GLY A 45 5.50 -22.88 -24.69
CA GLY A 45 5.97 -23.38 -23.41
C GLY A 45 7.48 -23.62 -23.42
N ILE A 46 8.17 -23.33 -22.31
CA ILE A 46 9.62 -23.56 -22.17
C ILE A 46 9.87 -25.08 -22.07
N THR A 47 10.21 -25.71 -23.20
CA THR A 47 10.67 -27.11 -23.26
C THR A 47 12.15 -27.23 -22.88
N ASN A 48 12.60 -28.44 -22.55
CA ASN A 48 13.92 -28.68 -21.95
C ASN A 48 15.12 -28.58 -22.92
N ASP A 49 14.90 -28.33 -24.21
CA ASP A 49 15.94 -28.22 -25.23
C ASP A 49 16.26 -26.75 -25.54
N ILE A 50 16.98 -26.08 -24.63
CA ILE A 50 17.44 -24.70 -24.79
C ILE A 50 18.89 -24.72 -25.30
N THR A 51 19.07 -24.89 -26.62
CA THR A 51 20.34 -24.57 -27.29
C THR A 51 20.36 -23.09 -27.70
N GLU A 52 21.35 -22.37 -27.21
CA GLU A 52 21.78 -21.01 -27.56
C GLU A 52 21.01 -20.31 -28.71
N ASN A 53 20.06 -19.45 -28.35
CA ASN A 53 19.75 -18.23 -29.10
C ASN A 53 18.98 -17.27 -28.20
N ASN A 54 19.57 -16.11 -27.91
CA ASN A 54 18.83 -14.96 -27.39
C ASN A 54 17.87 -14.48 -28.49
N SER A 55 16.62 -14.94 -28.44
CA SER A 55 15.62 -14.61 -29.48
C SER A 55 15.23 -13.13 -29.39
N PHE A 56 15.60 -12.35 -30.41
CA PHE A 56 15.13 -10.98 -30.60
C PHE A 56 13.59 -10.95 -30.69
N TYR A 57 12.95 -10.03 -29.98
CA TYR A 57 11.52 -9.79 -30.07
C TYR A 57 11.21 -8.29 -30.09
N PHE A 58 10.31 -7.91 -30.99
CA PHE A 58 9.73 -6.58 -31.05
C PHE A 58 8.23 -6.70 -30.82
N ASP A 59 7.75 -6.11 -29.72
CA ASP A 59 6.35 -5.99 -29.35
C ASP A 59 5.74 -4.76 -30.07
N PRO A 60 4.91 -4.95 -31.11
CA PRO A 60 4.35 -3.85 -31.89
C PRO A 60 3.13 -3.20 -31.22
N ILE A 61 2.70 -3.70 -30.05
CA ILE A 61 1.44 -3.30 -29.43
C ILE A 61 1.56 -1.94 -28.74
N LEU A 62 0.52 -1.12 -28.91
CA LEU A 62 0.37 0.19 -28.26
C LEU A 62 -0.47 0.04 -27.00
N TYR A 63 0.17 0.03 -25.82
CA TYR A 63 -0.47 -0.12 -24.52
C TYR A 63 -0.93 1.24 -23.99
N GLY A 64 -2.24 1.41 -23.87
CA GLY A 64 -2.86 2.65 -23.41
C GLY A 64 -3.00 2.73 -21.88
N LYS A 65 -2.90 3.95 -21.33
CA LYS A 65 -2.99 4.25 -19.90
C LYS A 65 -4.36 4.79 -19.44
N ASN A 66 -5.30 4.99 -20.36
CA ASN A 66 -6.61 5.55 -20.05
C ASN A 66 -7.62 4.44 -19.70
N GLU A 67 -8.74 4.85 -19.09
CA GLU A 67 -9.78 3.94 -18.61
C GLU A 67 -10.42 3.08 -19.71
N ASN A 68 -10.61 3.65 -20.90
CA ASN A 68 -11.32 3.01 -22.01
C ASN A 68 -10.37 2.33 -23.02
N ASP A 69 -9.05 2.37 -22.77
CA ASP A 69 -8.05 1.75 -23.62
C ASP A 69 -8.11 0.21 -23.50
N ASN A 70 -7.86 -0.46 -24.62
CA ASN A 70 -7.85 -1.91 -24.77
C ASN A 70 -7.06 -2.31 -26.01
N ILE A 71 -6.68 -3.58 -26.10
CA ILE A 71 -6.03 -4.17 -27.28
C ILE A 71 -6.86 -5.34 -27.83
N THR A 72 -6.60 -5.73 -29.08
CA THR A 72 -7.17 -6.95 -29.68
C THR A 72 -6.20 -8.12 -29.70
N ASP A 73 -4.91 -7.85 -29.47
CA ASP A 73 -3.85 -8.87 -29.50
C ASP A 73 -3.94 -9.84 -28.32
N ARG A 74 -3.53 -11.09 -28.60
CA ARG A 74 -3.59 -12.24 -27.69
C ARG A 74 -2.32 -13.10 -27.78
N VAL A 75 -1.28 -12.61 -28.45
CA VAL A 75 -0.02 -13.33 -28.60
C VAL A 75 0.78 -13.23 -27.31
N GLU A 76 1.15 -14.38 -26.76
CA GLU A 76 1.90 -14.51 -25.52
C GLU A 76 3.38 -14.87 -25.81
N ASP A 77 4.03 -14.13 -26.70
CA ASP A 77 5.45 -14.30 -26.99
C ASP A 77 6.31 -13.88 -25.78
N LEU A 78 7.55 -14.38 -25.75
CA LEU A 78 8.53 -14.06 -24.72
C LEU A 78 9.95 -14.07 -25.29
N THR A 79 10.86 -13.37 -24.63
CA THR A 79 12.30 -13.58 -24.78
C THR A 79 12.89 -14.10 -23.47
N PHE A 80 14.09 -14.68 -23.56
CA PHE A 80 14.84 -15.09 -22.40
C PHE A 80 16.35 -14.94 -22.63
N ALA A 81 17.09 -14.82 -21.53
CA ALA A 81 18.55 -14.84 -21.50
C ALA A 81 19.02 -15.77 -20.37
N ASN A 82 20.12 -16.50 -20.62
CA ASN A 82 20.82 -17.27 -19.59
C ASN A 82 21.94 -16.41 -19.00
N ASP A 83 22.04 -16.36 -17.68
CA ASP A 83 23.05 -15.57 -16.97
C ASP A 83 23.51 -16.28 -15.68
N LYS A 84 24.54 -15.73 -15.03
CA LYS A 84 25.15 -16.25 -13.81
C LYS A 84 24.99 -15.28 -12.65
N TRP A 85 24.39 -15.77 -11.57
CA TRP A 85 24.20 -15.02 -10.34
C TRP A 85 25.15 -15.54 -9.26
N ILE A 86 25.71 -14.62 -8.46
CA ILE A 86 26.63 -14.94 -7.37
C ILE A 86 25.96 -14.58 -6.03
N SER A 87 25.46 -15.60 -5.32
CA SER A 87 24.94 -15.50 -3.94
C SER A 87 26.11 -15.69 -2.98
N ASP A 88 26.63 -14.59 -2.43
CA ASP A 88 27.86 -14.52 -1.60
C ASP A 88 29.11 -15.21 -2.21
N LYS A 89 29.19 -16.54 -2.13
CA LYS A 89 30.28 -17.39 -2.68
C LYS A 89 29.79 -18.55 -3.54
N LYS A 90 28.48 -18.69 -3.76
CA LYS A 90 27.88 -19.71 -4.62
C LYS A 90 27.52 -19.10 -5.97
N ASN A 91 27.85 -19.82 -7.05
CA ASN A 91 27.45 -19.45 -8.40
C ASN A 91 26.21 -20.25 -8.80
N PHE A 92 25.21 -19.57 -9.33
CA PHE A 92 23.99 -20.14 -9.85
C PHE A 92 23.82 -19.76 -11.32
N ASN A 93 23.47 -20.71 -12.17
CA ASN A 93 22.97 -20.40 -13.51
C ASN A 93 21.46 -20.10 -13.39
N TYR A 94 21.00 -19.05 -14.03
CA TYR A 94 19.58 -18.69 -14.04
C TYR A 94 19.13 -18.23 -15.42
N ILE A 95 17.83 -18.32 -15.64
CA ILE A 95 17.15 -17.78 -16.81
C ILE A 95 16.38 -16.54 -16.36
N THR A 96 16.59 -15.42 -17.05
CA THR A 96 15.65 -14.30 -17.04
C THR A 96 14.72 -14.46 -18.25
N SER A 97 13.42 -14.33 -18.07
CA SER A 97 12.44 -14.35 -19.16
C SER A 97 11.46 -13.19 -19.04
N VAL A 98 11.11 -12.57 -20.16
CA VAL A 98 10.18 -11.42 -20.22
C VAL A 98 9.16 -11.62 -21.33
N GLY A 99 7.91 -11.24 -21.08
CA GLY A 99 6.82 -11.36 -22.06
C GLY A 99 5.46 -11.19 -21.40
N HIS A 100 4.44 -11.84 -21.96
CA HIS A 100 3.07 -11.72 -21.47
C HIS A 100 2.38 -13.05 -21.18
N ILE A 101 1.35 -12.96 -20.35
CA ILE A 101 0.31 -13.98 -20.16
C ILE A 101 -1.03 -13.35 -20.53
N VAL A 102 -1.84 -14.06 -21.31
CA VAL A 102 -3.24 -13.73 -21.55
C VAL A 102 -4.08 -14.41 -20.47
N THR A 103 -4.75 -13.59 -19.66
CA THR A 103 -5.70 -14.06 -18.65
C THR A 103 -7.03 -14.42 -19.30
N LEU A 104 -7.75 -15.35 -18.68
CA LEU A 104 -9.06 -15.81 -19.11
C LEU A 104 -10.07 -15.47 -18.01
N ASP A 105 -11.16 -14.79 -18.35
CA ASP A 105 -12.21 -14.47 -17.38
C ASP A 105 -12.79 -15.76 -16.80
N SER A 106 -12.60 -15.95 -15.50
CA SER A 106 -12.94 -17.16 -14.79
C SER A 106 -14.45 -17.46 -14.70
N GLU A 107 -15.32 -16.57 -15.21
CA GLU A 107 -16.76 -16.79 -15.36
C GLU A 107 -17.16 -17.29 -16.76
N ASN A 108 -16.45 -16.87 -17.82
CA ASN A 108 -16.87 -17.12 -19.22
C ASN A 108 -15.78 -17.70 -20.14
N GLY A 109 -14.56 -17.87 -19.65
CA GLY A 109 -13.43 -18.50 -20.32
C GLY A 109 -12.78 -17.68 -21.44
N LYS A 110 -13.19 -16.43 -21.68
CA LYS A 110 -12.65 -15.60 -22.76
C LYS A 110 -11.40 -14.83 -22.33
N PRO A 111 -10.44 -14.60 -23.25
CA PRO A 111 -9.35 -13.63 -23.05
C PRO A 111 -9.87 -12.27 -22.60
N ASN A 112 -9.37 -11.77 -21.47
CA ASN A 112 -9.84 -10.52 -20.84
C ASN A 112 -8.72 -9.48 -20.60
N ALA A 113 -7.46 -9.89 -20.38
CA ALA A 113 -6.31 -9.00 -20.33
C ALA A 113 -5.02 -9.68 -20.83
N LYS A 114 -4.06 -8.87 -21.28
CA LYS A 114 -2.68 -9.26 -21.60
C LYS A 114 -1.78 -8.60 -20.55
N ILE A 115 -1.16 -9.41 -19.70
CA ILE A 115 -0.39 -8.97 -18.52
C ILE A 115 1.08 -9.24 -18.73
N PHE A 116 1.88 -8.17 -18.68
CA PHE A 116 3.33 -8.19 -18.79
C PHE A 116 3.98 -8.70 -17.50
N TYR A 117 5.05 -9.47 -17.66
CA TYR A 117 5.90 -9.92 -16.55
C TYR A 117 7.37 -9.99 -16.96
N ILE A 118 8.24 -9.90 -15.95
CA ILE A 118 9.61 -10.43 -16.01
C ILE A 118 9.76 -11.50 -14.94
N ALA A 119 10.47 -12.58 -15.23
CA ALA A 119 10.69 -13.68 -14.29
C ALA A 119 12.15 -14.10 -14.27
N TYR A 120 12.59 -14.56 -13.10
CA TYR A 120 13.92 -15.10 -12.86
C TYR A 120 13.76 -16.51 -12.28
N SER A 121 14.35 -17.51 -12.92
CA SER A 121 14.27 -18.91 -12.47
C SER A 121 15.66 -19.55 -12.47
N LEU A 122 15.97 -20.36 -11.46
CA LEU A 122 17.20 -21.15 -11.50
C LEU A 122 17.16 -22.15 -12.67
N ASN A 123 18.28 -22.27 -13.38
CA ASN A 123 18.42 -23.21 -14.49
C ASN A 123 18.96 -24.55 -13.96
N ASP A 124 18.11 -25.27 -13.23
CA ASP A 124 18.41 -26.59 -12.66
C ASP A 124 17.23 -27.56 -12.73
N ASN A 125 17.48 -28.82 -12.37
CA ASN A 125 16.51 -29.92 -12.46
C ASN A 125 15.38 -29.86 -11.41
N SER A 126 15.39 -28.91 -10.45
CA SER A 126 14.39 -28.80 -9.38
C SER A 126 13.11 -28.07 -9.79
N LYS A 127 13.09 -27.46 -10.99
CA LYS A 127 12.08 -26.50 -11.48
C LYS A 127 10.62 -26.83 -11.09
N LYS A 128 10.15 -28.08 -11.19
CA LYS A 128 8.75 -28.43 -10.89
C LYS A 128 8.33 -28.23 -9.42
N ASN A 129 9.21 -28.55 -8.47
CA ASN A 129 8.89 -28.53 -7.04
C ASN A 129 9.44 -27.27 -6.32
N ARG A 130 10.26 -26.49 -7.04
CA ARG A 130 10.84 -25.24 -6.55
C ARG A 130 9.74 -24.18 -6.32
N PRO A 131 9.72 -23.48 -5.17
CA PRO A 131 8.77 -22.39 -4.92
C PRO A 131 8.77 -21.32 -6.03
N ILE A 132 7.61 -20.69 -6.22
CA ILE A 132 7.48 -19.48 -7.03
C ILE A 132 6.95 -18.37 -6.14
N THR A 133 7.51 -17.17 -6.27
CA THR A 133 7.03 -15.96 -5.61
C THR A 133 6.60 -14.92 -6.63
N PHE A 134 5.30 -14.67 -6.66
CA PHE A 134 4.72 -13.60 -7.47
C PHE A 134 4.83 -12.29 -6.69
N VAL A 135 5.55 -11.32 -7.26
CA VAL A 135 5.78 -10.00 -6.68
C VAL A 135 4.78 -9.01 -7.28
N LEU A 136 3.91 -8.50 -6.42
CA LEU A 136 2.75 -7.67 -6.73
C LEU A 136 2.96 -6.29 -6.08
N ASN A 137 3.28 -5.27 -6.88
CA ASN A 137 3.58 -3.94 -6.33
C ASN A 137 2.33 -3.21 -5.82
N GLY A 138 2.53 -2.10 -5.12
CA GLY A 138 1.51 -1.26 -4.53
C GLY A 138 1.24 0.06 -5.22
N GLY A 139 0.52 0.91 -4.50
CA GLY A 139 -0.53 1.72 -5.11
C GLY A 139 -1.56 0.88 -5.89
N PRO A 140 -2.77 1.40 -6.12
CA PRO A 140 -3.48 1.07 -7.35
C PRO A 140 -2.81 1.84 -8.50
N GLY A 141 -1.93 1.18 -9.28
CA GLY A 141 -1.38 1.76 -10.52
C GLY A 141 0.13 1.88 -10.66
N GLN A 142 0.96 1.19 -9.87
CA GLN A 142 2.42 1.13 -10.11
C GLN A 142 2.85 -0.24 -10.61
N THR A 143 3.89 -0.26 -11.46
CA THR A 143 4.57 -1.49 -11.86
C THR A 143 5.71 -1.81 -10.89
N GLN A 144 6.02 -3.08 -10.76
CA GLN A 144 6.98 -3.75 -9.89
C GLN A 144 8.48 -3.56 -10.21
N PHE A 145 8.84 -2.68 -11.15
CA PHE A 145 10.24 -2.44 -11.52
C PHE A 145 11.10 -1.97 -10.32
N LEU A 146 10.50 -1.27 -9.36
CA LEU A 146 11.19 -0.77 -8.17
C LEU A 146 11.67 -1.91 -7.26
N SER A 147 10.76 -2.78 -6.81
CA SER A 147 11.13 -3.96 -6.02
C SER A 147 11.92 -5.00 -6.83
N ALA A 148 11.78 -5.01 -8.17
CA ALA A 148 12.64 -5.80 -9.04
C ALA A 148 14.11 -5.37 -8.95
N LEU A 149 14.44 -4.14 -9.33
CA LEU A 149 15.85 -3.69 -9.45
C LEU A 149 16.43 -3.13 -8.13
N SER A 150 15.63 -2.79 -7.14
CA SER A 150 16.14 -2.30 -5.84
C SER A 150 16.14 -3.37 -4.73
N ALA A 151 15.39 -4.46 -4.89
CA ALA A 151 15.25 -5.48 -3.84
C ALA A 151 15.59 -6.91 -4.29
N PHE A 152 14.72 -7.58 -5.05
CA PHE A 152 14.72 -9.05 -5.02
C PHE A 152 15.37 -9.74 -6.23
N SER A 153 15.54 -9.07 -7.37
CA SER A 153 16.11 -9.69 -8.59
C SER A 153 17.61 -10.01 -8.44
N PRO A 154 18.18 -10.91 -9.26
CA PRO A 154 19.61 -11.27 -9.25
C PRO A 154 20.56 -10.11 -9.56
N LYS A 155 20.04 -9.05 -10.20
CA LYS A 155 20.72 -7.78 -10.43
C LYS A 155 20.02 -6.67 -9.64
N THR A 156 20.80 -5.71 -9.14
CA THR A 156 20.29 -4.53 -8.42
C THR A 156 21.01 -3.26 -8.87
N ILE A 157 20.39 -2.10 -8.70
CA ILE A 157 21.00 -0.80 -9.03
C ILE A 157 22.18 -0.47 -8.09
N ASN A 158 23.32 -0.08 -8.67
CA ASN A 158 24.33 0.71 -7.98
C ASN A 158 24.09 2.20 -8.27
N LYS A 159 23.79 3.00 -7.24
CA LYS A 159 23.57 4.45 -7.32
C LYS A 159 24.79 5.26 -7.73
N GLU A 160 25.99 4.80 -7.38
CA GLU A 160 27.22 5.56 -7.57
C GLU A 160 27.75 5.43 -9.01
N GLU A 161 27.41 4.32 -9.66
CA GLU A 161 27.89 3.96 -11.00
C GLU A 161 26.80 4.00 -12.07
N ASP A 162 25.56 4.32 -11.70
CA ASP A 162 24.37 4.32 -12.57
C ASP A 162 24.27 3.08 -13.47
N LYS A 163 24.43 1.89 -12.86
CA LYS A 163 24.41 0.60 -13.56
C LYS A 163 23.78 -0.51 -12.73
N LEU A 164 23.37 -1.59 -13.38
CA LEU A 164 22.98 -2.84 -12.72
C LEU A 164 24.22 -3.65 -12.31
N VAL A 165 24.21 -4.18 -11.09
CA VAL A 165 25.29 -5.00 -10.50
C VAL A 165 24.71 -6.27 -9.87
N ASN A 166 25.56 -7.29 -9.64
CA ASN A 166 25.16 -8.54 -8.99
C ASN A 166 24.58 -8.30 -7.58
N ASN A 167 23.33 -8.71 -7.37
CA ASN A 167 22.65 -8.64 -6.07
C ASN A 167 22.96 -9.91 -5.25
N LYS A 168 24.06 -9.91 -4.52
CA LYS A 168 24.50 -11.03 -3.64
C LYS A 168 23.40 -11.57 -2.72
N HIS A 169 22.41 -10.75 -2.38
CA HIS A 169 21.35 -11.07 -1.43
C HIS A 169 20.00 -11.36 -2.06
N SER A 170 19.90 -11.43 -3.39
CA SER A 170 18.67 -11.88 -4.07
C SER A 170 18.12 -13.16 -3.43
N ILE A 171 16.79 -13.22 -3.31
CA ILE A 171 16.08 -14.38 -2.75
C ILE A 171 15.92 -15.52 -3.78
N LEU A 172 16.49 -15.37 -4.99
CA LEU A 172 16.48 -16.38 -6.05
C LEU A 172 17.08 -17.73 -5.62
N GLU A 173 17.88 -17.79 -4.54
CA GLU A 173 18.36 -19.07 -3.98
C GLU A 173 17.23 -19.91 -3.37
N LYS A 174 16.14 -19.29 -2.89
CA LYS A 174 15.01 -19.98 -2.23
C LYS A 174 13.79 -20.20 -3.13
N THR A 175 13.53 -19.27 -4.05
CA THR A 175 12.30 -19.23 -4.85
C THR A 175 12.60 -18.71 -6.26
N ASP A 176 11.82 -19.10 -7.26
CA ASP A 176 11.81 -18.40 -8.55
C ASP A 176 10.91 -17.17 -8.45
N LEU A 177 11.30 -16.06 -9.09
CA LEU A 177 10.64 -14.76 -8.95
C LEU A 177 9.84 -14.41 -10.19
N VAL A 178 8.60 -13.98 -10.03
CA VAL A 178 7.74 -13.51 -11.12
C VAL A 178 7.20 -12.12 -10.77
N PHE A 179 7.66 -11.13 -11.50
CA PHE A 179 7.35 -9.72 -11.29
C PHE A 179 6.22 -9.32 -12.25
N VAL A 180 5.02 -9.03 -11.73
CA VAL A 180 3.77 -8.88 -12.50
C VAL A 180 3.30 -7.42 -12.56
N SER A 181 3.00 -6.92 -13.77
CA SER A 181 2.47 -5.56 -13.99
C SER A 181 0.93 -5.56 -14.08
N PRO A 182 0.18 -4.94 -13.13
CA PRO A 182 -1.28 -4.84 -13.22
C PRO A 182 -1.79 -4.13 -14.50
N VAL A 183 -3.04 -4.38 -14.89
CA VAL A 183 -3.66 -3.84 -16.12
C VAL A 183 -3.64 -2.31 -16.13
N GLY A 184 -3.09 -1.73 -17.20
CA GLY A 184 -2.86 -0.28 -17.32
C GLY A 184 -1.52 0.20 -16.75
N THR A 185 -0.60 -0.71 -16.41
CA THR A 185 0.79 -0.42 -15.98
C THR A 185 1.78 -1.29 -16.75
N GLY A 186 3.07 -0.93 -16.74
CA GLY A 186 4.12 -1.62 -17.51
C GLY A 186 3.77 -1.68 -19.00
N LEU A 187 3.63 -2.89 -19.54
CA LEU A 187 3.11 -3.18 -20.88
C LEU A 187 1.85 -4.08 -20.79
N SER A 188 0.97 -3.81 -19.81
CA SER A 188 -0.26 -4.59 -19.57
C SER A 188 -1.52 -3.82 -19.96
N SER A 189 -2.47 -4.45 -20.65
CA SER A 189 -3.76 -3.84 -21.00
C SER A 189 -4.90 -4.87 -21.08
N ALA A 190 -6.14 -4.39 -20.95
CA ALA A 190 -7.34 -5.18 -21.20
C ALA A 190 -7.46 -5.63 -22.66
N ILE A 191 -8.10 -6.76 -22.89
CA ILE A 191 -8.39 -7.31 -24.23
C ILE A 191 -9.86 -7.05 -24.56
N ALA A 192 -10.13 -6.51 -25.75
CA ALA A 192 -11.46 -6.22 -26.24
C ALA A 192 -12.40 -7.46 -26.14
N PRO A 193 -13.65 -7.30 -25.66
CA PRO A 193 -14.37 -6.04 -25.45
C PRO A 193 -14.17 -5.39 -24.06
N TYR A 194 -13.32 -5.94 -23.19
CA TYR A 194 -12.99 -5.32 -21.92
C TYR A 194 -12.09 -4.10 -22.16
N VAL A 195 -12.17 -3.13 -21.25
CA VAL A 195 -11.29 -1.95 -21.19
C VAL A 195 -10.52 -1.94 -19.88
N ASN A 196 -9.41 -1.21 -19.81
CA ASN A 196 -8.55 -1.15 -18.62
C ASN A 196 -9.36 -0.91 -17.31
N LYS A 197 -10.38 -0.04 -17.34
CA LYS A 197 -11.26 0.25 -16.20
C LYS A 197 -11.96 -0.98 -15.61
N ASN A 198 -12.23 -2.02 -16.39
CA ASN A 198 -12.83 -3.26 -15.88
C ASN A 198 -11.94 -3.99 -14.86
N PHE A 199 -10.67 -3.60 -14.75
CA PHE A 199 -9.68 -4.18 -13.84
C PHE A 199 -9.27 -3.22 -12.71
N TRP A 200 -9.80 -1.99 -12.69
CA TRP A 200 -9.35 -0.93 -11.79
C TRP A 200 -10.19 -0.86 -10.52
N GLY A 201 -10.14 -1.93 -9.72
CA GLY A 201 -10.85 -2.03 -8.45
C GLY A 201 -10.35 -3.19 -7.60
N VAL A 202 -10.53 -3.10 -6.27
CA VAL A 202 -10.03 -4.05 -5.26
C VAL A 202 -10.25 -5.52 -5.69
N ASP A 203 -11.50 -5.88 -6.00
CA ASP A 203 -11.86 -7.27 -6.34
C ASP A 203 -11.48 -7.66 -7.78
N HIS A 204 -11.62 -6.74 -8.74
CA HIS A 204 -11.36 -7.01 -10.16
C HIS A 204 -9.86 -7.19 -10.46
N ASP A 205 -9.04 -6.37 -9.82
CA ASP A 205 -7.59 -6.47 -9.84
C ASP A 205 -7.11 -7.80 -9.24
N ALA A 206 -7.54 -8.14 -8.02
CA ALA A 206 -7.18 -9.40 -7.37
C ALA A 206 -7.73 -10.64 -8.10
N LYS A 207 -8.88 -10.53 -8.80
CA LYS A 207 -9.38 -11.57 -9.73
C LYS A 207 -8.40 -11.75 -10.90
N SER A 208 -7.95 -10.66 -11.52
CA SER A 208 -6.99 -10.73 -12.65
C SER A 208 -5.62 -11.28 -12.24
N MET A 209 -5.15 -11.01 -11.03
CA MET A 209 -3.91 -11.58 -10.50
C MET A 209 -4.04 -13.10 -10.26
N MET A 210 -5.19 -13.57 -9.74
CA MET A 210 -5.48 -15.01 -9.66
C MET A 210 -5.49 -15.66 -11.06
N GLU A 211 -6.14 -15.03 -12.04
CA GLU A 211 -6.20 -15.51 -13.43
C GLU A 211 -4.81 -15.54 -14.10
N PHE A 212 -3.95 -14.57 -13.80
CA PHE A 212 -2.54 -14.55 -14.23
C PHE A 212 -1.76 -15.72 -13.62
N ILE A 213 -1.85 -15.93 -12.30
CA ILE A 213 -1.10 -16.98 -11.58
C ILE A 213 -1.47 -18.37 -12.12
N LEU A 214 -2.77 -18.62 -12.31
CA LEU A 214 -3.32 -19.83 -12.95
C LEU A 214 -2.66 -20.09 -14.31
N ARG A 215 -2.76 -19.12 -15.22
CA ARG A 215 -2.25 -19.22 -16.59
C ARG A 215 -0.73 -19.30 -16.65
N PHE A 216 -0.04 -18.61 -15.76
CA PHE A 216 1.42 -18.66 -15.64
C PHE A 216 1.89 -20.05 -15.21
N GLN A 217 1.27 -20.66 -14.17
CA GLN A 217 1.61 -22.01 -13.74
C GLN A 217 1.32 -23.05 -14.81
N GLU A 218 0.18 -22.92 -15.51
CA GLU A 218 -0.19 -23.80 -16.62
C GLU A 218 0.86 -23.76 -17.74
N LYS A 219 1.13 -22.57 -18.28
CA LYS A 219 2.05 -22.37 -19.41
C LYS A 219 3.49 -22.80 -19.12
N ASN A 220 3.95 -22.59 -17.89
CA ASN A 220 5.34 -22.86 -17.49
C ASN A 220 5.54 -24.27 -16.86
N LEU A 221 4.48 -25.09 -16.79
CA LEU A 221 4.49 -26.42 -16.18
C LEU A 221 4.90 -26.40 -14.69
N ARG A 222 4.32 -25.47 -13.92
CA ARG A 222 4.63 -25.16 -12.52
C ARG A 222 3.45 -25.38 -11.56
N GLN A 223 2.48 -26.22 -11.93
CA GLN A 223 1.29 -26.51 -11.11
C GLN A 223 1.66 -27.08 -9.72
N GLU A 224 2.71 -27.91 -9.64
CA GLU A 224 3.21 -28.52 -8.39
C GLU A 224 4.09 -27.57 -7.54
N SER A 225 4.41 -26.38 -8.05
CA SER A 225 5.32 -25.46 -7.37
C SER A 225 4.64 -24.73 -6.20
N PRO A 226 5.23 -24.72 -4.99
CA PRO A 226 4.73 -23.94 -3.85
C PRO A 226 4.57 -22.45 -4.19
N ILE A 227 3.32 -21.95 -4.14
CA ILE A 227 3.01 -20.55 -4.45
C ILE A 227 3.26 -19.68 -3.22
N TYR A 228 3.98 -18.59 -3.39
CA TYR A 228 4.08 -17.48 -2.44
C TYR A 228 3.64 -16.18 -3.13
N LEU A 229 2.96 -15.31 -2.41
CA LEU A 229 2.60 -13.98 -2.91
C LEU A 229 3.32 -12.92 -2.08
N MET A 230 4.09 -12.07 -2.75
CA MET A 230 4.78 -10.94 -2.15
C MET A 230 4.06 -9.65 -2.56
N GLY A 231 3.51 -8.94 -1.59
CA GLY A 231 2.81 -7.67 -1.78
C GLY A 231 3.62 -6.51 -1.21
N ASP A 232 3.84 -5.46 -2.00
CA ASP A 232 4.45 -4.22 -1.55
C ASP A 232 3.36 -3.15 -1.38
N SER A 233 3.27 -2.47 -0.24
CA SER A 233 2.27 -1.43 0.03
C SER A 233 0.83 -1.93 -0.23
N TYR A 234 0.02 -1.24 -1.04
CA TYR A 234 -1.30 -1.72 -1.51
C TYR A 234 -1.26 -3.12 -2.15
N GLY A 235 -0.12 -3.53 -2.72
CA GLY A 235 0.13 -4.88 -3.22
C GLY A 235 -0.05 -5.96 -2.16
N SER A 236 0.06 -5.61 -0.87
CA SER A 236 -0.28 -6.50 0.25
C SER A 236 -1.75 -6.90 0.24
N ILE A 237 -2.65 -5.96 -0.08
CA ILE A 237 -4.09 -6.23 -0.20
C ILE A 237 -4.37 -7.13 -1.40
N ARG A 238 -3.79 -6.76 -2.55
CA ARG A 238 -3.80 -7.56 -3.78
C ARG A 238 -3.34 -9.00 -3.52
N ALA A 239 -2.27 -9.21 -2.75
CA ALA A 239 -1.78 -10.53 -2.36
C ALA A 239 -2.76 -11.30 -1.45
N ILE A 240 -3.33 -10.67 -0.42
CA ILE A 240 -4.31 -11.30 0.50
C ILE A 240 -5.56 -11.77 -0.27
N ILE A 241 -6.15 -10.89 -1.08
CA ILE A 241 -7.38 -11.21 -1.82
C ILE A 241 -7.10 -12.22 -2.94
N SER A 242 -5.95 -12.12 -3.64
CA SER A 242 -5.56 -13.12 -4.63
C SER A 242 -5.35 -14.50 -4.01
N ALA A 243 -4.79 -14.60 -2.80
CA ALA A 243 -4.67 -15.87 -2.08
C ALA A 243 -6.04 -16.46 -1.71
N LYS A 244 -6.99 -15.63 -1.24
CA LYS A 244 -8.39 -16.02 -1.00
C LYS A 244 -9.07 -16.51 -2.29
N ASN A 245 -8.88 -15.80 -3.40
CA ASN A 245 -9.43 -16.16 -4.70
C ASN A 245 -8.85 -17.48 -5.24
N LEU A 246 -7.53 -17.69 -5.14
CA LEU A 246 -6.85 -18.96 -5.48
C LEU A 246 -7.41 -20.14 -4.65
N TYR A 247 -7.74 -19.93 -3.38
CA TYR A 247 -8.36 -20.95 -2.53
C TYR A 247 -9.72 -21.42 -3.09
N THR A 248 -10.53 -20.53 -3.69
CA THR A 248 -11.79 -20.91 -4.37
C THR A 248 -11.57 -21.81 -5.59
N LYS A 249 -10.35 -21.86 -6.11
CA LYS A 249 -9.90 -22.73 -7.20
C LYS A 249 -9.08 -23.93 -6.67
N TYR A 250 -9.22 -24.26 -5.39
CA TYR A 250 -8.54 -25.34 -4.67
C TYR A 250 -7.01 -25.23 -4.56
N MET A 251 -6.42 -24.07 -4.86
CA MET A 251 -4.97 -23.85 -4.68
C MET A 251 -4.69 -23.12 -3.37
N LYS A 252 -3.79 -23.69 -2.57
CA LYS A 252 -3.33 -23.06 -1.33
C LYS A 252 -2.00 -22.35 -1.54
N VAL A 253 -1.97 -21.05 -1.27
CA VAL A 253 -0.72 -20.28 -1.13
C VAL A 253 0.03 -20.80 0.11
N LYS A 254 1.34 -21.03 0.01
CA LYS A 254 2.18 -21.51 1.10
C LYS A 254 2.73 -20.38 1.98
N GLY A 255 2.91 -19.18 1.43
CA GLY A 255 3.17 -18.01 2.24
C GLY A 255 2.83 -16.66 1.62
N LEU A 256 2.52 -15.70 2.51
CA LEU A 256 2.41 -14.27 2.17
C LEU A 256 3.63 -13.52 2.68
N ILE A 257 4.17 -12.61 1.87
CA ILE A 257 5.23 -11.67 2.25
C ILE A 257 4.71 -10.26 2.03
N LEU A 258 4.41 -9.54 3.11
CA LEU A 258 3.76 -8.23 3.07
C LEU A 258 4.78 -7.15 3.46
N LEU A 259 5.14 -6.28 2.53
CA LEU A 259 6.10 -5.20 2.72
C LEU A 259 5.33 -3.89 2.90
N SER A 260 5.57 -3.20 4.01
CA SER A 260 4.89 -1.97 4.44
C SER A 260 3.37 -2.00 4.17
N PRO A 261 2.64 -3.01 4.71
CA PRO A 261 1.22 -3.17 4.44
C PRO A 261 0.39 -2.12 5.17
N LEU A 262 -0.82 -1.87 4.67
CA LEU A 262 -1.89 -1.22 5.42
C LEU A 262 -3.11 -2.14 5.42
N ILE A 263 -3.24 -2.98 6.44
CA ILE A 263 -4.25 -4.07 6.46
C ILE A 263 -5.67 -3.51 6.72
N ASN A 264 -5.77 -2.42 7.49
CA ASN A 264 -7.03 -1.86 7.94
C ASN A 264 -7.07 -0.34 7.66
N TYR A 265 -7.67 0.04 6.53
CA TYR A 265 -7.79 1.45 6.15
C TYR A 265 -8.80 2.22 7.03
N SER A 266 -9.73 1.53 7.70
CA SER A 266 -10.64 2.18 8.66
C SER A 266 -9.95 2.73 9.91
N ASN A 267 -8.78 2.18 10.25
CA ASN A 267 -7.88 2.72 11.28
C ASN A 267 -6.69 3.51 10.68
N TRP A 268 -6.69 3.82 9.38
CA TRP A 268 -5.58 4.53 8.76
C TRP A 268 -5.41 5.93 9.35
N LEU A 269 -4.17 6.27 9.67
CA LEU A 269 -3.77 7.48 10.39
C LEU A 269 -4.45 7.66 11.76
N ASN A 270 -4.89 6.57 12.41
CA ASN A 270 -5.26 6.59 13.83
C ASN A 270 -4.08 7.14 14.65
N PRO A 271 -4.25 8.20 15.47
CA PRO A 271 -3.15 8.84 16.19
C PRO A 271 -2.33 7.88 17.05
N VAL A 272 -2.95 6.83 17.60
CA VAL A 272 -2.28 5.83 18.43
C VAL A 272 -1.27 5.02 17.63
N GLY A 273 -1.63 4.63 16.40
CA GLY A 273 -0.74 3.92 15.48
C GLY A 273 0.32 4.81 14.84
N VAL A 274 0.01 6.10 14.64
CA VAL A 274 0.92 7.10 14.05
C VAL A 274 1.96 7.63 15.05
N PHE A 275 1.62 7.75 16.34
CA PHE A 275 2.46 8.43 17.32
C PHE A 275 3.90 7.88 17.42
N PRO A 276 4.16 6.55 17.40
CA PRO A 276 5.52 6.04 17.42
C PRO A 276 6.36 6.41 16.19
N THR A 277 5.74 6.51 15.00
CA THR A 277 6.42 7.04 13.79
C THR A 277 6.77 8.52 13.98
N ILE A 278 5.83 9.33 14.49
CA ILE A 278 6.09 10.75 14.78
C ILE A 278 7.26 10.93 15.78
N ALA A 279 7.28 10.12 16.84
CA ALA A 279 8.33 10.18 17.85
C ALA A 279 9.71 9.76 17.30
N VAL A 280 9.79 8.71 16.48
CA VAL A 280 11.06 8.26 15.90
C VAL A 280 11.60 9.23 14.84
N ASN A 281 10.72 9.86 14.05
CA ASN A 281 11.10 10.95 13.16
C ASN A 281 11.72 12.13 13.94
N ALA A 282 11.09 12.54 15.05
CA ALA A 282 11.59 13.63 15.89
C ALA A 282 12.93 13.30 16.58
N TRP A 283 13.12 12.05 17.01
CA TRP A 283 14.39 11.55 17.54
C TRP A 283 15.50 11.60 16.49
N TYR A 284 15.25 11.11 15.27
CA TYR A 284 16.21 11.14 14.18
C TYR A 284 16.67 12.56 13.81
N HIS A 285 15.73 13.51 13.76
CA HIS A 285 16.00 14.93 13.49
C HIS A 285 16.48 15.73 14.71
N LYS A 286 16.77 15.06 15.83
CA LYS A 286 17.28 15.68 17.07
C LYS A 286 16.39 16.79 17.64
N LYS A 287 15.07 16.64 17.50
CA LYS A 287 14.06 17.60 17.97
C LYS A 287 13.50 17.24 19.37
N LEU A 288 14.15 16.32 20.08
CA LEU A 288 13.85 15.92 21.46
C LEU A 288 14.93 16.44 22.42
N SER A 289 14.65 16.47 23.73
CA SER A 289 15.63 16.85 24.74
C SER A 289 16.81 15.87 24.79
N GLN A 290 17.89 16.34 25.42
CA GLN A 290 19.09 15.56 25.61
C GLN A 290 18.86 14.27 26.42
N GLU A 291 17.79 14.18 27.23
CA GLU A 291 17.48 12.94 27.96
C GLU A 291 17.07 11.82 26.99
N LEU A 292 16.04 12.04 26.17
CA LEU A 292 15.59 11.07 25.18
C LEU A 292 16.63 10.82 24.08
N MET A 293 17.37 11.86 23.68
CA MET A 293 18.43 11.74 22.68
C MET A 293 19.65 10.93 23.17
N ASN A 294 19.87 10.81 24.48
CA ASN A 294 20.95 10.01 25.05
C ASN A 294 20.57 8.53 25.28
N LYS A 295 19.28 8.17 25.21
CA LYS A 295 18.83 6.78 25.43
C LYS A 295 19.25 5.88 24.26
N PRO A 296 19.66 4.62 24.51
CA PRO A 296 19.79 3.63 23.46
C PRO A 296 18.48 3.51 22.67
N PHE A 297 18.55 3.41 21.35
CA PHE A 297 17.39 3.47 20.45
C PHE A 297 16.25 2.50 20.85
N ASN A 298 16.61 1.28 21.26
CA ASN A 298 15.64 0.26 21.68
C ASN A 298 14.93 0.61 23.00
N GLU A 299 15.61 1.34 23.91
CA GLU A 299 15.02 1.83 25.15
C GLU A 299 14.08 3.00 24.88
N PHE A 300 14.50 3.95 24.04
CA PHE A 300 13.65 5.03 23.54
C PHE A 300 12.37 4.51 22.87
N MET A 301 12.50 3.58 21.91
CA MET A 301 11.33 3.02 21.22
C MET A 301 10.40 2.23 22.15
N LYS A 302 10.94 1.56 23.16
CA LYS A 302 10.14 0.90 24.19
C LYS A 302 9.34 1.93 25.00
N GLU A 303 10.00 3.00 25.45
CA GLU A 303 9.39 4.08 26.23
C GLU A 303 8.28 4.81 25.44
N VAL A 304 8.53 5.11 24.15
CA VAL A 304 7.52 5.65 23.23
C VAL A 304 6.31 4.72 23.13
N ILE A 305 6.52 3.41 22.96
CA ILE A 305 5.44 2.42 22.82
C ILE A 305 4.66 2.27 24.14
N ASP A 306 5.35 2.25 25.29
CA ASP A 306 4.71 2.09 26.60
C ASP A 306 3.96 3.38 27.02
N PHE A 307 4.48 4.57 26.70
CA PHE A 307 3.76 5.84 26.78
C PHE A 307 2.51 5.83 25.88
N THR A 308 2.65 5.36 24.63
CA THR A 308 1.54 5.28 23.66
C THR A 308 0.37 4.48 24.23
N LYS A 309 0.64 3.30 24.82
CA LYS A 309 -0.38 2.42 25.43
C LYS A 309 -0.95 2.96 26.73
N SER A 310 -0.08 3.38 27.66
CA SER A 310 -0.46 3.61 29.07
C SER A 310 -0.86 5.05 29.39
N LYS A 311 -0.48 6.01 28.53
CA LYS A 311 -0.70 7.44 28.74
C LYS A 311 -1.48 8.07 27.59
N TYR A 312 -0.96 7.97 26.36
CA TYR A 312 -1.53 8.64 25.19
C TYR A 312 -2.90 8.11 24.81
N TYR A 313 -3.05 6.78 24.65
CA TYR A 313 -4.32 6.17 24.26
C TYR A 313 -5.46 6.39 25.29
N PRO A 314 -5.26 6.21 26.61
CA PRO A 314 -6.25 6.57 27.61
C PRO A 314 -6.64 8.06 27.59
N CYS A 315 -5.67 8.96 27.41
CA CYS A 315 -5.92 10.40 27.26
C CYS A 315 -6.77 10.71 26.02
N LEU A 316 -6.43 10.14 24.86
CA LEU A 316 -7.16 10.32 23.62
C LEU A 316 -8.60 9.79 23.71
N ASN A 317 -8.80 8.59 24.26
CA ASN A 317 -10.13 8.02 24.52
C ASN A 317 -10.95 8.91 25.46
N PHE A 318 -10.36 9.35 26.58
CA PHE A 318 -11.04 10.25 27.50
C PHE A 318 -11.53 11.52 26.78
N TRP A 319 -10.70 12.16 25.97
CA TRP A 319 -11.08 13.37 25.25
C TRP A 319 -12.18 13.08 24.23
N ARG A 320 -12.07 11.99 23.46
CA ARG A 320 -13.13 11.52 22.55
C ARG A 320 -14.47 11.29 23.27
N ASP A 321 -14.45 10.81 24.49
CA ASP A 321 -15.67 10.47 25.22
C ASP A 321 -16.28 11.68 25.95
N ASN A 322 -15.48 12.73 26.23
CA ASN A 322 -15.90 13.93 26.99
C ASN A 322 -15.95 15.24 26.17
N TYR A 323 -15.56 15.25 24.88
CA TYR A 323 -15.45 16.50 24.12
C TYR A 323 -16.78 17.26 24.00
N LYS A 324 -17.94 16.59 23.94
CA LYS A 324 -19.26 17.25 23.87
C LYS A 324 -19.53 18.10 25.11
N ASP A 325 -19.20 17.58 26.28
CA ASP A 325 -19.33 18.29 27.56
C ASP A 325 -18.40 19.52 27.57
N PHE A 326 -17.15 19.35 27.12
CA PHE A 326 -16.17 20.42 27.03
C PHE A 326 -16.61 21.53 26.06
N ILE A 327 -17.03 21.17 24.83
CA ILE A 327 -17.51 22.14 23.83
C ILE A 327 -18.77 22.86 24.32
N ASN A 328 -19.72 22.15 24.94
CA ASN A 328 -20.89 22.80 25.53
C ASN A 328 -20.50 23.79 26.63
N LEU A 329 -19.48 23.48 27.44
CA LEU A 329 -19.01 24.40 28.48
C LEU A 329 -18.24 25.61 27.92
N VAL A 330 -17.49 25.44 26.84
CA VAL A 330 -16.71 26.54 26.23
C VAL A 330 -17.61 27.44 25.38
N TYR A 331 -18.55 26.87 24.60
CA TYR A 331 -19.31 27.63 23.59
C TYR A 331 -20.76 27.90 23.95
N ASN A 332 -21.43 27.01 24.68
CA ASN A 332 -22.87 27.05 24.95
C ASN A 332 -23.23 27.31 26.42
N ASN A 333 -22.24 27.58 27.28
CA ASN A 333 -22.44 27.84 28.70
C ASN A 333 -23.19 29.19 28.90
N PRO A 334 -24.28 29.22 29.69
CA PRO A 334 -24.99 30.47 30.00
C PRO A 334 -24.12 31.50 30.76
N ASP A 335 -23.10 31.04 31.47
CA ASP A 335 -22.04 31.89 32.02
C ASP A 335 -21.05 32.31 30.91
N LYS A 336 -21.29 33.51 30.37
CA LYS A 336 -20.51 34.09 29.28
C LYS A 336 -19.08 34.46 29.68
N ASP A 337 -18.83 34.78 30.94
CA ASP A 337 -17.52 35.25 31.39
C ASP A 337 -16.58 34.05 31.55
N THR A 338 -17.05 32.94 32.14
CA THR A 338 -16.27 31.70 32.14
C THR A 338 -16.08 31.16 30.71
N ALA A 339 -17.11 31.23 29.85
CA ALA A 339 -16.97 30.84 28.44
C ALA A 339 -15.91 31.67 27.68
N LEU A 340 -15.84 32.97 27.94
CA LEU A 340 -14.84 33.87 27.34
C LEU A 340 -13.44 33.62 27.90
N LEU A 341 -13.32 33.40 29.21
CA LEU A 341 -12.06 33.09 29.89
C LEU A 341 -11.47 31.76 29.39
N LEU A 342 -12.28 30.71 29.30
CA LEU A 342 -11.88 29.42 28.72
C LEU A 342 -11.45 29.58 27.25
N LYS A 343 -12.20 30.33 26.43
CA LYS A 343 -11.80 30.61 25.03
C LYS A 343 -10.46 31.35 24.93
N ASN A 344 -10.15 32.23 25.88
CA ASN A 344 -8.89 32.95 25.90
C ASN A 344 -7.73 32.04 26.33
N LEU A 345 -7.91 31.19 27.36
CA LEU A 345 -6.90 30.23 27.83
C LEU A 345 -6.58 29.16 26.78
N ILE A 346 -7.60 28.67 26.06
CA ILE A 346 -7.45 27.75 24.92
C ILE A 346 -6.68 28.42 23.77
N LYS A 347 -6.81 29.75 23.59
CA LYS A 347 -6.07 30.52 22.58
C LYS A 347 -4.64 30.89 22.99
N SER A 348 -4.37 31.05 24.29
CA SER A 348 -3.04 31.40 24.81
C SER A 348 -2.13 30.20 25.06
N SER A 349 -2.60 28.97 24.81
CA SER A 349 -1.87 27.74 25.12
C SER A 349 -1.45 27.65 26.60
N SER A 350 -2.30 28.17 27.49
CA SER A 350 -2.05 28.18 28.94
C SER A 350 -2.08 26.78 29.55
N SER A 351 -1.45 26.59 30.71
CA SER A 351 -1.35 25.26 31.33
C SER A 351 -2.72 24.70 31.73
N TYR A 352 -2.87 23.38 31.63
CA TYR A 352 -4.10 22.69 32.03
C TYR A 352 -4.47 22.92 33.51
N ASP A 353 -3.48 23.20 34.36
CA ASP A 353 -3.67 23.48 35.79
C ASP A 353 -4.44 24.80 36.03
N GLU A 354 -4.19 25.85 35.22
CA GLU A 354 -4.96 27.11 35.29
C GLU A 354 -6.43 26.88 34.90
N ILE A 355 -6.66 26.08 33.85
CA ILE A 355 -8.01 25.70 33.39
C ILE A 355 -8.75 24.95 34.51
N VAL A 356 -8.09 23.98 35.15
CA VAL A 356 -8.65 23.23 36.29
C VAL A 356 -8.97 24.13 37.48
N LEU A 357 -8.06 25.04 37.87
CA LEU A 357 -8.25 25.96 38.98
C LEU A 357 -9.48 26.86 38.78
N ILE A 358 -9.71 27.33 37.55
CA ILE A 358 -10.89 28.12 37.20
C ILE A 358 -12.16 27.27 37.28
N LEU A 359 -12.16 26.08 36.68
CA LEU A 359 -13.32 25.18 36.66
C LEU A 359 -13.71 24.70 38.08
N LYS A 360 -12.75 24.49 38.97
CA LYS A 360 -12.98 24.14 40.39
C LYS A 360 -13.73 25.22 41.17
N ASN A 361 -13.62 26.47 40.79
CA ASN A 361 -14.33 27.58 41.45
C ASN A 361 -15.73 27.84 40.86
N GLY A 362 -16.12 27.12 39.82
CA GLY A 362 -17.40 27.27 39.13
C GLY A 362 -18.59 26.55 39.77
N ASN A 363 -19.68 26.52 39.00
CA ASN A 363 -20.90 25.76 39.26
C ASN A 363 -20.65 24.23 39.23
N PHE A 364 -21.69 23.45 39.55
CA PHE A 364 -21.60 21.99 39.64
C PHE A 364 -21.08 21.31 38.35
N TYR A 365 -21.49 21.79 37.17
CA TYR A 365 -21.02 21.26 35.89
C TYR A 365 -19.54 21.60 35.62
N GLN A 366 -19.12 22.82 35.97
CA GLN A 366 -17.73 23.26 35.88
C GLN A 366 -16.83 22.42 36.80
N LYS A 367 -17.25 22.17 38.05
CA LYS A 367 -16.53 21.32 39.02
C LYS A 367 -16.40 19.86 38.57
N ASN A 368 -17.48 19.26 38.07
CA ASN A 368 -17.46 17.91 37.51
C ASN A 368 -16.49 17.83 36.31
N LEU A 369 -16.49 18.83 35.43
CA LEU A 369 -15.51 18.89 34.34
C LEU A 369 -14.08 19.12 34.85
N ALA A 370 -13.88 19.86 35.94
CA ALA A 370 -12.57 20.02 36.56
C ALA A 370 -12.02 18.67 37.06
N GLU A 371 -12.82 17.90 37.81
CA GLU A 371 -12.45 16.54 38.26
C GLU A 371 -12.17 15.59 37.08
N LYS A 372 -12.96 15.71 36.01
CA LYS A 372 -12.74 15.00 34.74
C LYS A 372 -11.39 15.38 34.12
N ILE A 373 -11.07 16.66 33.97
CA ILE A 373 -9.79 17.14 33.40
C ILE A 373 -8.61 16.80 34.31
N GLU A 374 -8.75 16.89 35.63
CA GLU A 374 -7.72 16.45 36.58
C GLU A 374 -7.40 14.97 36.45
N LYS A 375 -8.38 14.11 36.17
CA LYS A 375 -8.09 12.69 35.86
C LYS A 375 -7.21 12.55 34.62
N VAL A 376 -7.31 13.45 33.63
CA VAL A 376 -6.38 13.47 32.48
C VAL A 376 -5.00 13.97 32.91
N ILE A 377 -4.91 15.12 33.60
CA ILE A 377 -3.62 15.67 34.04
C ILE A 377 -2.89 14.65 34.92
N ASN A 378 -3.59 13.97 35.82
CA ASN A 378 -3.04 12.92 36.68
C ASN A 378 -2.72 11.62 35.93
N LEU A 379 -3.47 11.27 34.88
CA LEU A 379 -3.08 10.18 33.98
C LEU A 379 -1.77 10.51 33.27
N LEU A 380 -1.59 11.76 32.86
CA LEU A 380 -0.41 12.24 32.15
C LEU A 380 0.81 12.39 33.08
N GLN A 381 0.64 12.85 34.31
CA GLN A 381 1.69 12.93 35.33
C GLN A 381 2.17 11.53 35.82
N PRO A 382 3.42 11.40 36.33
CA PRO A 382 4.56 12.24 35.96
C PRO A 382 4.91 11.97 34.49
N MET A 383 4.92 13.03 33.69
CA MET A 383 5.07 12.95 32.24
C MET A 383 6.54 13.16 31.89
N ASP A 384 7.09 12.38 30.96
CA ASP A 384 8.24 12.84 30.18
C ASP A 384 7.76 14.05 29.38
N TRP A 385 8.34 15.23 29.62
CA TRP A 385 7.87 16.48 29.03
C TRP A 385 8.10 16.59 27.51
N ASP A 386 8.97 15.78 26.92
CA ASP A 386 9.14 15.72 25.47
C ASP A 386 8.08 14.82 24.84
N LEU A 387 7.88 13.60 25.34
CA LEU A 387 6.77 12.76 24.86
C LEU A 387 5.43 13.43 25.16
N ALA A 388 5.36 14.23 26.23
CA ALA A 388 4.29 15.18 26.47
C ALA A 388 4.19 16.24 25.39
N SER A 389 5.28 16.88 24.99
CA SER A 389 5.31 17.93 23.96
C SER A 389 5.04 17.39 22.55
N ILE A 390 5.45 16.16 22.24
CA ILE A 390 5.06 15.42 21.03
C ILE A 390 3.59 14.98 21.13
N ALA A 391 3.05 14.75 22.33
CA ALA A 391 1.61 14.59 22.50
C ALA A 391 0.88 15.95 22.47
N SER A 392 1.52 17.07 22.84
CA SER A 392 0.84 18.30 23.26
C SER A 392 1.08 19.56 22.42
N ASN A 393 2.17 19.71 21.68
CA ASN A 393 2.17 20.56 20.47
C ASN A 393 1.19 20.00 19.44
N TYR A 394 1.03 18.68 19.46
CA TYR A 394 0.10 17.92 18.66
C TYR A 394 -1.31 17.89 19.31
N SER A 395 -1.42 18.14 20.63
CA SER A 395 -2.65 18.56 21.32
C SER A 395 -2.84 20.08 21.39
N ASN A 396 -1.97 20.89 20.82
CA ASN A 396 -2.23 22.30 20.49
C ASN A 396 -2.89 22.39 19.11
N ILE A 397 -2.85 21.29 18.34
CA ILE A 397 -3.86 20.98 17.34
C ILE A 397 -5.18 20.57 18.00
N LEU A 398 -5.26 20.09 19.26
CA LEU A 398 -6.58 19.80 19.87
C LEU A 398 -7.49 21.06 19.92
N PRO A 399 -7.04 22.29 20.25
CA PRO A 399 -7.79 23.54 19.97
C PRO A 399 -8.23 23.76 18.51
N LYS A 400 -7.43 23.33 17.52
CA LYS A 400 -7.74 23.47 16.09
C LYS A 400 -8.70 22.38 15.61
N ILE A 401 -8.47 21.11 15.98
CA ILE A 401 -9.38 19.98 15.87
C ILE A 401 -10.69 20.26 16.63
N PHE A 402 -10.66 20.89 17.80
CA PHE A 402 -11.86 21.31 18.55
C PHE A 402 -12.63 22.36 17.76
N ARG A 403 -11.96 23.36 17.19
CA ARG A 403 -12.59 24.35 16.29
C ARG A 403 -13.17 23.67 15.05
N ASP A 404 -12.41 22.82 14.39
CA ASP A 404 -12.77 22.21 13.11
C ASP A 404 -13.87 21.12 13.31
N LEU A 405 -13.90 20.44 14.47
CA LEU A 405 -15.01 19.61 14.96
C LEU A 405 -16.27 20.42 15.33
N THR A 406 -16.12 21.69 15.74
CA THR A 406 -17.28 22.58 15.99
C THR A 406 -17.83 23.24 14.73
N GLU A 407 -17.02 23.48 13.69
CA GLU A 407 -17.43 24.33 12.57
C GLU A 407 -18.08 23.59 11.40
N LEU A 408 -17.75 22.33 11.06
CA LEU A 408 -18.43 21.61 9.95
C LEU A 408 -18.18 20.09 9.91
N ASN A 409 -19.25 19.31 10.16
CA ASN A 409 -19.38 17.86 9.91
C ASN A 409 -18.34 16.91 10.51
N TYR A 410 -18.82 15.94 11.29
CA TYR A 410 -18.08 14.76 11.80
C TYR A 410 -17.27 14.01 10.72
N ASN A 411 -17.65 14.14 9.45
CA ASN A 411 -17.04 13.47 8.31
C ASN A 411 -15.70 14.10 7.86
N LYS A 412 -15.20 15.15 8.53
CA LYS A 412 -13.90 15.78 8.20
C LYS A 412 -12.80 15.49 9.23
N ARG A 413 -12.28 14.25 9.15
CA ARG A 413 -10.83 13.97 9.07
C ARG A 413 -9.86 14.67 10.07
N PRO A 414 -10.14 14.75 11.38
CA PRO A 414 -9.29 15.50 12.33
C PRO A 414 -7.87 14.92 12.52
N PHE A 415 -7.65 13.65 12.17
CA PHE A 415 -6.35 12.98 12.38
C PHE A 415 -5.36 13.17 11.22
N PHE A 416 -5.81 13.70 10.07
CA PHE A 416 -4.93 14.01 8.95
C PHE A 416 -4.14 15.29 9.21
N ASP A 417 -4.75 16.27 9.89
CA ASP A 417 -4.07 17.49 10.33
C ASP A 417 -2.91 17.23 11.29
N LEU A 418 -3.00 16.16 12.09
CA LEU A 418 -1.93 15.71 13.00
C LEU A 418 -0.67 15.31 12.23
N LEU A 419 -0.79 14.36 11.29
CA LEU A 419 0.36 13.90 10.52
C LEU A 419 0.85 14.99 9.57
N ASN A 420 -0.04 15.75 8.93
CA ASN A 420 0.36 16.86 8.07
C ASN A 420 1.16 17.92 8.86
N PHE A 421 0.68 18.31 10.05
CA PHE A 421 1.41 19.23 10.91
C PHE A 421 2.78 18.65 11.28
N HIS A 422 2.90 17.37 11.63
CA HIS A 422 4.19 16.74 11.86
C HIS A 422 5.16 16.94 10.69
N LEU A 423 4.75 16.47 9.50
CA LEU A 423 5.61 16.44 8.31
C LEU A 423 6.02 17.85 7.84
N THR A 424 5.19 18.87 8.10
CA THR A 424 5.44 20.26 7.68
C THR A 424 6.03 21.17 8.76
N SER A 425 5.94 20.81 10.06
CA SER A 425 6.46 21.64 11.16
C SER A 425 7.84 21.21 11.67
N LEU A 426 8.18 19.91 11.59
CA LEU A 426 9.37 19.35 12.25
C LEU A 426 10.68 20.03 11.82
N LEU A 427 10.79 20.43 10.55
CA LEU A 427 11.94 21.14 9.97
C LEU A 427 11.57 22.54 9.42
N ALA A 428 10.48 23.13 9.92
CA ALA A 428 9.99 24.41 9.40
C ALA A 428 10.97 25.57 9.60
N GLU A 429 11.80 25.53 10.65
CA GLU A 429 12.88 26.50 10.88
C GLU A 429 13.96 26.46 9.78
N ASP A 430 14.17 25.28 9.18
CA ASP A 430 15.07 25.06 8.04
C ASP A 430 14.37 25.33 6.68
N ASN A 431 13.13 25.84 6.69
CA ASN A 431 12.26 26.04 5.51
C ASN A 431 12.01 24.75 4.70
N ASN A 432 12.00 23.62 5.41
CA ASN A 432 11.89 22.25 4.89
C ASN A 432 10.72 21.50 5.56
N SER A 433 10.34 20.40 4.92
CA SER A 433 9.37 19.40 5.37
C SER A 433 9.99 18.01 5.23
N ILE A 434 9.48 17.01 5.93
CA ILE A 434 9.95 15.62 5.84
C ILE A 434 9.03 14.75 4.98
N SER A 435 9.59 13.75 4.31
CA SER A 435 8.85 12.80 3.48
C SER A 435 7.88 11.97 4.33
N ALA A 436 6.69 11.71 3.79
CA ALA A 436 5.74 10.77 4.41
C ALA A 436 6.20 9.31 4.27
N TYR A 437 6.96 8.99 3.22
CA TYR A 437 7.43 7.64 2.91
C TYR A 437 8.69 7.29 3.72
N ASP A 438 9.57 8.24 4.00
CA ASP A 438 10.69 8.06 4.93
C ASP A 438 10.92 9.36 5.70
N GLY A 439 10.44 9.42 6.95
CA GLY A 439 10.55 10.62 7.79
C GLY A 439 11.98 11.10 8.05
N ARG A 440 13.02 10.32 7.70
CA ARG A 440 14.44 10.75 7.71
C ARG A 440 14.81 11.68 6.56
N LYS A 441 14.01 11.70 5.48
CA LYS A 441 14.28 12.40 4.22
C LYS A 441 13.53 13.74 4.15
N ILE A 442 14.07 14.68 3.38
CA ILE A 442 13.39 15.93 3.06
C ILE A 442 12.35 15.66 1.96
N SER A 443 11.14 16.20 2.13
CA SER A 443 10.07 16.11 1.14
C SER A 443 10.30 17.07 -0.02
N ASN A 444 9.85 16.68 -1.21
CA ASN A 444 9.76 17.58 -2.37
C ASN A 444 8.71 18.70 -2.18
N TYR A 445 7.80 18.57 -1.21
CA TYR A 445 6.68 19.49 -0.98
C TYR A 445 6.83 20.30 0.31
N LYS A 446 7.19 21.59 0.20
CA LYS A 446 7.28 22.53 1.34
C LYS A 446 6.00 22.67 2.17
N ARG A 447 4.85 22.31 1.59
CA ARG A 447 3.57 22.12 2.28
C ARG A 447 2.97 20.85 1.74
N ILE A 448 2.63 19.94 2.63
CA ILE A 448 2.05 18.65 2.29
C ILE A 448 0.52 18.76 2.45
N SER A 449 -0.24 18.21 1.51
CA SER A 449 -1.67 17.99 1.62
C SER A 449 -1.96 16.49 1.75
N PHE A 450 -3.21 16.11 2.01
CA PHE A 450 -3.60 14.69 2.03
C PHE A 450 -3.27 13.97 0.71
N ASN A 451 -3.46 14.63 -0.43
CA ASN A 451 -3.14 14.04 -1.72
C ASN A 451 -1.62 13.86 -1.87
N ASP A 452 -0.83 14.80 -1.37
CA ASP A 452 0.64 14.77 -1.46
C ASP A 452 1.24 13.72 -0.50
N ILE A 453 0.58 13.38 0.62
CA ILE A 453 0.96 12.20 1.45
C ILE A 453 0.86 10.90 0.63
N LEU A 454 -0.16 10.79 -0.22
CA LEU A 454 -0.37 9.61 -1.06
C LEU A 454 0.56 9.55 -2.27
N GLN A 455 1.05 10.69 -2.77
CA GLN A 455 1.98 10.67 -3.90
C GLN A 455 3.38 10.20 -3.49
N VAL A 456 3.85 9.12 -4.11
CA VAL A 456 5.21 8.55 -3.93
C VAL A 456 6.36 9.53 -4.21
N ASP A 457 6.14 10.55 -5.04
CA ASP A 457 7.12 11.61 -5.32
C ASP A 457 7.25 12.65 -4.18
N ASN A 458 6.50 12.50 -3.09
CA ASN A 458 6.76 13.16 -1.82
C ASN A 458 8.16 12.79 -1.28
N ASP A 459 8.63 11.59 -1.59
CA ASP A 459 10.00 11.19 -1.29
C ASP A 459 10.99 11.65 -2.38
N SER A 460 12.00 12.41 -1.97
CA SER A 460 13.05 12.91 -2.85
C SER A 460 13.96 11.81 -3.40
N ASP A 461 14.17 10.71 -2.66
CA ASP A 461 14.91 9.56 -3.17
C ASP A 461 14.07 8.81 -4.23
N PHE A 462 12.75 8.67 -4.03
CA PHE A 462 11.88 7.89 -4.94
C PHE A 462 11.90 8.45 -6.37
N LEU A 463 11.74 9.76 -6.55
CA LEU A 463 11.74 10.37 -7.89
C LEU A 463 13.10 10.24 -8.60
N PHE A 464 14.20 10.32 -7.84
CA PHE A 464 15.56 10.05 -8.33
C PHE A 464 15.71 8.60 -8.79
N TYR A 465 15.25 7.64 -7.96
CA TYR A 465 15.23 6.22 -8.32
C TYR A 465 14.39 5.97 -9.57
N GLN A 466 13.14 6.47 -9.63
CA GLN A 466 12.19 6.20 -10.71
C GLN A 466 12.77 6.53 -12.09
N ASN A 467 13.34 7.71 -12.27
CA ASN A 467 13.87 8.14 -13.56
C ASN A 467 15.09 7.31 -13.98
N LYS A 468 16.12 7.21 -13.10
CA LYS A 468 17.33 6.44 -13.41
C LYS A 468 17.06 4.94 -13.61
N MET A 469 16.12 4.38 -12.86
CA MET A 469 15.75 2.98 -12.96
C MET A 469 14.93 2.67 -14.21
N LEU A 470 14.18 3.62 -14.78
CA LEU A 470 13.50 3.42 -16.06
C LEU A 470 14.52 3.25 -17.20
N ASP A 471 15.58 4.05 -17.22
CA ASP A 471 16.66 3.91 -18.20
C ASP A 471 17.39 2.56 -18.05
N LEU A 472 17.70 2.15 -16.82
CA LEU A 472 18.31 0.84 -16.55
C LEU A 472 17.38 -0.34 -16.86
N TRP A 473 16.08 -0.18 -16.66
CA TRP A 473 15.06 -1.17 -17.01
C TRP A 473 14.94 -1.35 -18.53
N ASN A 474 14.86 -0.24 -19.27
CA ASN A 474 14.85 -0.28 -20.73
C ASN A 474 16.17 -0.85 -21.27
N ASN A 475 17.31 -0.53 -20.66
CA ASN A 475 18.60 -1.11 -21.02
C ASN A 475 18.64 -2.64 -20.78
N LEU A 476 18.15 -3.13 -19.64
CA LEU A 476 17.99 -4.56 -19.33
C LEU A 476 17.12 -5.26 -20.39
N LEU A 477 15.95 -4.69 -20.70
CA LEU A 477 15.04 -5.23 -21.71
C LEU A 477 15.69 -5.28 -23.10
N ASN A 478 16.28 -4.18 -23.56
CA ASN A 478 16.76 -4.05 -24.93
C ASN A 478 18.10 -4.75 -25.16
N THR A 479 19.03 -4.72 -24.20
CA THR A 479 20.42 -5.17 -24.41
C THR A 479 20.70 -6.59 -23.92
N GLU A 480 20.13 -7.00 -22.78
CA GLU A 480 20.32 -8.35 -22.25
C GLU A 480 19.24 -9.32 -22.72
N LEU A 481 17.99 -8.85 -22.78
CA LEU A 481 16.81 -9.66 -23.11
C LEU A 481 16.36 -9.53 -24.56
N HIS A 482 16.92 -8.59 -25.33
CA HIS A 482 16.56 -8.28 -26.71
C HIS A 482 15.05 -8.10 -26.94
N TYR A 483 14.37 -7.60 -25.91
CA TYR A 483 12.95 -7.25 -25.90
C TYR A 483 12.83 -5.75 -26.21
N TYR A 484 12.13 -5.42 -27.29
CA TYR A 484 11.86 -4.05 -27.72
C TYR A 484 10.35 -3.83 -27.78
N SER A 485 9.87 -2.63 -27.41
CA SER A 485 8.45 -2.30 -27.45
C SER A 485 8.20 -1.05 -28.29
N ALA A 486 7.08 -1.03 -29.02
CA ALA A 486 6.54 0.17 -29.63
C ALA A 486 5.94 1.16 -28.60
N SER A 487 5.69 0.70 -27.37
CA SER A 487 5.13 1.51 -26.28
C SER A 487 6.19 1.96 -25.27
N GLU A 488 5.97 3.12 -24.68
CA GLU A 488 6.65 3.53 -23.45
C GLU A 488 6.25 2.61 -22.29
N PHE A 489 7.20 2.29 -21.41
CA PHE A 489 6.94 1.45 -20.24
C PHE A 489 6.28 2.26 -19.11
N ILE A 490 5.02 1.95 -18.78
CA ILE A 490 4.21 2.74 -17.85
C ILE A 490 4.61 2.42 -16.40
N THR A 491 5.58 3.14 -15.84
CA THR A 491 6.04 2.90 -14.45
C THR A 491 4.96 3.15 -13.39
N LYS A 492 4.15 4.19 -13.62
CA LYS A 492 3.05 4.65 -12.77
C LYS A 492 1.91 5.15 -13.65
N ASN A 493 0.68 4.81 -13.29
CA ASN A 493 -0.54 5.30 -13.94
C ASN A 493 -1.44 6.01 -12.93
N GLU A 494 -1.37 7.34 -12.91
CA GLU A 494 -2.20 8.19 -12.04
C GLU A 494 -3.71 8.09 -12.31
N ASN A 495 -4.14 7.66 -13.52
CA ASN A 495 -5.57 7.49 -13.79
C ASN A 495 -6.15 6.39 -12.89
N VAL A 496 -5.37 5.32 -12.70
CA VAL A 496 -5.71 4.20 -11.80
C VAL A 496 -5.89 4.72 -10.38
N GLU A 497 -4.93 5.49 -9.85
CA GLU A 497 -5.02 6.09 -8.50
C GLU A 497 -6.26 6.99 -8.32
N LYS A 498 -6.65 7.74 -9.37
CA LYS A 498 -7.73 8.74 -9.30
C LYS A 498 -9.14 8.15 -9.36
N ILE A 499 -9.33 7.00 -10.02
CA ILE A 499 -10.67 6.39 -10.22
C ILE A 499 -10.78 4.96 -9.69
N TRP A 500 -9.80 4.48 -8.92
CA TRP A 500 -9.81 3.13 -8.36
C TRP A 500 -11.10 2.83 -7.61
N ASP A 501 -11.70 1.69 -7.95
CA ASP A 501 -12.86 1.20 -7.23
C ASP A 501 -12.43 0.55 -5.89
N PHE A 502 -12.66 1.29 -4.81
CA PHE A 502 -12.41 0.83 -3.44
C PHE A 502 -13.59 0.05 -2.82
N HIS A 503 -14.67 -0.23 -3.56
CA HIS A 503 -15.71 -1.13 -3.04
C HIS A 503 -15.13 -2.54 -2.86
N HIS A 504 -15.49 -3.20 -1.75
CA HIS A 504 -15.11 -4.58 -1.48
C HIS A 504 -16.17 -5.26 -0.61
N ILE A 505 -16.48 -6.53 -0.90
CA ILE A 505 -17.28 -7.38 -0.02
C ILE A 505 -16.34 -8.34 0.70
N ASN A 506 -16.17 -8.12 2.01
CA ASN A 506 -15.26 -8.92 2.83
C ASN A 506 -15.75 -10.37 3.01
N ALA A 507 -14.89 -11.24 3.56
CA ALA A 507 -15.19 -12.65 3.78
C ALA A 507 -16.43 -12.98 4.64
N PHE A 508 -17.05 -12.01 5.33
CA PHE A 508 -18.30 -12.17 6.09
C PHE A 508 -19.48 -11.40 5.48
N ASN A 509 -19.41 -11.11 4.17
CA ASN A 509 -20.45 -10.39 3.41
C ASN A 509 -20.76 -8.98 3.95
N THR A 510 -19.80 -8.34 4.62
CA THR A 510 -19.92 -6.90 4.93
C THR A 510 -19.40 -6.09 3.75
N LEU A 511 -20.18 -5.10 3.33
CA LEU A 511 -19.82 -4.18 2.26
C LEU A 511 -18.98 -3.03 2.82
N ASN A 512 -17.82 -2.81 2.22
CA ASN A 512 -16.98 -1.65 2.44
C ASN A 512 -17.18 -0.70 1.23
N ASP A 513 -17.84 0.44 1.41
CA ASP A 513 -18.25 1.32 0.30
C ASP A 513 -17.18 2.30 -0.19
N ASN A 514 -16.10 2.51 0.58
CA ASN A 514 -15.01 3.40 0.20
C ASN A 514 -13.72 3.08 0.96
N ILE A 515 -12.63 3.76 0.58
CA ILE A 515 -11.29 3.53 1.16
C ILE A 515 -11.24 3.64 2.69
N PHE A 516 -12.09 4.44 3.36
CA PHE A 516 -12.08 4.56 4.83
C PHE A 516 -12.94 3.50 5.53
N ASP A 517 -13.72 2.72 4.79
CA ASP A 517 -14.42 1.54 5.32
C ASP A 517 -13.67 0.23 4.98
N LEU A 518 -12.62 0.31 4.14
CA LEU A 518 -11.83 -0.87 3.75
C LEU A 518 -11.09 -1.48 4.94
N ASN A 519 -11.54 -2.67 5.33
CA ASN A 519 -10.89 -3.46 6.37
C ASN A 519 -10.68 -4.91 5.89
N PHE A 520 -9.43 -5.23 5.53
CA PHE A 520 -9.03 -6.54 5.02
C PHE A 520 -8.66 -7.54 6.12
N TYR A 521 -8.80 -7.14 7.39
CA TYR A 521 -8.68 -8.05 8.54
C TYR A 521 -9.54 -9.31 8.35
N TYR A 522 -10.80 -9.13 7.96
CA TYR A 522 -11.75 -10.23 7.85
C TYR A 522 -11.34 -11.27 6.80
N ASP A 523 -10.80 -10.81 5.67
CA ASP A 523 -10.26 -11.64 4.60
C ASP A 523 -8.96 -12.32 5.01
N PHE A 524 -8.12 -11.62 5.77
CA PHE A 524 -6.89 -12.16 6.35
C PHE A 524 -7.17 -13.28 7.38
N LEU A 525 -8.12 -13.06 8.29
CA LEU A 525 -8.57 -14.07 9.25
C LEU A 525 -9.22 -15.27 8.55
N ASN A 526 -10.08 -15.02 7.56
CA ASN A 526 -10.70 -16.07 6.76
C ASN A 526 -9.64 -16.93 6.05
N LEU A 527 -8.64 -16.29 5.42
CA LEU A 527 -7.55 -16.97 4.74
C LEU A 527 -6.71 -17.84 5.69
N ILE A 528 -6.38 -17.35 6.88
CA ILE A 528 -5.65 -18.14 7.90
C ILE A 528 -6.50 -19.34 8.37
N ASN A 529 -7.80 -19.14 8.62
CA ASN A 529 -8.70 -20.21 9.04
C ASN A 529 -8.91 -21.29 7.96
N LEU A 530 -8.91 -20.90 6.68
CA LEU A 530 -8.97 -21.82 5.54
C LEU A 530 -7.63 -22.55 5.29
N ASN A 531 -6.52 -21.98 5.75
CA ASN A 531 -5.18 -22.48 5.47
C ASN A 531 -4.26 -22.39 6.70
N SER A 532 -4.42 -23.34 7.63
CA SER A 532 -3.63 -23.44 8.87
C SER A 532 -2.12 -23.67 8.68
N GLU A 533 -1.67 -23.99 7.46
CA GLU A 533 -0.27 -24.08 7.07
C GLU A 533 0.31 -22.77 6.52
N LEU A 534 -0.51 -21.73 6.31
CA LEU A 534 -0.07 -20.47 5.71
C LEU A 534 0.97 -19.79 6.60
N LYS A 535 2.22 -19.69 6.11
CA LYS A 535 3.25 -18.83 6.70
C LYS A 535 2.99 -17.36 6.28
N ILE A 536 3.22 -16.41 7.18
CA ILE A 536 3.05 -14.98 6.89
C ILE A 536 4.29 -14.21 7.37
N PHE A 537 4.83 -13.38 6.51
CA PHE A 537 5.90 -12.44 6.82
C PHE A 537 5.39 -11.01 6.66
N ILE A 538 5.64 -10.14 7.65
CA ILE A 538 5.25 -8.73 7.63
C ILE A 538 6.49 -7.88 7.94
N ALA A 539 6.84 -7.01 7.01
CA ALA A 539 7.93 -6.05 7.17
C ALA A 539 7.37 -4.63 7.23
N ASN A 540 7.77 -3.84 8.21
CA ASN A 540 7.40 -2.42 8.30
C ASN A 540 8.65 -1.54 8.36
N GLY A 541 8.63 -0.38 7.71
CA GLY A 541 9.57 0.70 8.01
C GLY A 541 9.12 1.51 9.23
N ILE A 542 9.99 1.79 10.21
CA ILE A 542 9.59 2.57 11.39
C ILE A 542 9.43 4.08 11.11
N TYR A 543 10.08 4.60 10.07
CA TYR A 543 9.95 5.99 9.62
C TYR A 543 8.84 6.19 8.58
N ASP A 544 8.12 5.12 8.23
CA ASP A 544 6.99 5.15 7.32
C ASP A 544 5.76 5.79 8.00
N SER A 545 5.30 6.91 7.44
CA SER A 545 4.08 7.60 7.87
C SER A 545 2.88 7.33 6.96
N VAL A 546 3.10 6.71 5.79
CA VAL A 546 2.04 6.23 4.89
C VAL A 546 1.42 4.96 5.47
N THR A 547 2.26 4.01 5.93
CA THR A 547 1.83 2.80 6.65
C THR A 547 2.53 2.70 8.03
N PRO A 548 2.04 3.44 9.05
CA PRO A 548 2.67 3.48 10.37
C PRO A 548 2.80 2.09 10.99
N PHE A 549 4.04 1.64 11.23
CA PHE A 549 4.34 0.27 11.69
C PHE A 549 3.51 -0.14 12.92
N TYR A 550 3.30 0.80 13.86
CA TYR A 550 2.60 0.51 15.10
C TYR A 550 1.08 0.38 14.90
N GLN A 551 0.51 0.94 13.82
CA GLN A 551 -0.88 0.66 13.45
C GLN A 551 -1.06 -0.82 13.07
N ASN A 552 -0.15 -1.37 12.25
CA ASN A 552 -0.15 -2.81 11.93
C ASN A 552 0.01 -3.66 13.20
N VAL A 553 0.86 -3.26 14.14
CA VAL A 553 1.00 -3.93 15.46
C VAL A 553 -0.30 -3.91 16.25
N ILE A 554 -1.04 -2.79 16.25
CA ILE A 554 -2.33 -2.64 16.94
C ILE A 554 -3.38 -3.54 16.30
N ASP A 555 -3.60 -3.43 14.99
CA ASP A 555 -4.62 -4.22 14.29
C ASP A 555 -4.35 -5.72 14.50
N LEU A 556 -3.13 -6.20 14.22
CA LEU A 556 -2.78 -7.61 14.43
C LEU A 556 -2.99 -8.07 15.88
N LYS A 557 -2.72 -7.24 16.90
CA LYS A 557 -2.90 -7.64 18.31
C LYS A 557 -4.34 -7.61 18.81
N ILE A 558 -5.18 -6.72 18.28
CA ILE A 558 -6.61 -6.70 18.61
C ILE A 558 -7.29 -7.97 18.08
N PHE A 559 -6.78 -8.50 16.97
CA PHE A 559 -7.45 -9.53 16.19
C PHE A 559 -6.88 -10.94 16.36
N LEU A 560 -5.58 -11.08 16.62
CA LEU A 560 -4.89 -12.36 16.75
C LEU A 560 -4.62 -12.63 18.23
N SER A 561 -5.67 -13.04 18.96
CA SER A 561 -5.59 -13.46 20.36
C SER A 561 -5.34 -14.97 20.53
N ASP A 562 -5.40 -15.74 19.45
CA ASP A 562 -5.11 -17.18 19.41
C ASP A 562 -3.62 -17.43 19.13
N GLU A 563 -2.91 -18.03 20.08
CA GLU A 563 -1.50 -18.40 19.95
C GLU A 563 -1.22 -19.31 18.74
N VAL A 564 -2.19 -20.14 18.34
CA VAL A 564 -2.08 -21.04 17.17
C VAL A 564 -2.03 -20.25 15.86
N ILE A 565 -2.71 -19.10 15.81
CA ILE A 565 -2.70 -18.20 14.66
C ILE A 565 -1.40 -17.39 14.61
N ILE A 566 -0.95 -16.88 15.77
CA ILE A 566 0.26 -16.03 15.87
C ILE A 566 1.52 -16.77 15.43
N LYS A 567 1.65 -18.08 15.74
CA LYS A 567 2.88 -18.86 15.50
C LYS A 567 3.38 -18.86 14.05
N ASN A 568 2.49 -18.65 13.07
CA ASN A 568 2.81 -18.64 11.65
C ASN A 568 3.18 -17.23 11.11
N ILE A 569 3.12 -16.19 11.95
CA ILE A 569 3.27 -14.78 11.56
C ILE A 569 4.59 -14.22 12.10
N LYS A 570 5.56 -13.98 11.21
CA LYS A 570 6.82 -13.28 11.52
C LYS A 570 6.65 -11.80 11.14
N MET A 571 6.59 -10.91 12.14
CA MET A 571 6.53 -9.46 11.92
C MET A 571 7.83 -8.78 12.37
N ILE A 572 8.41 -7.94 11.52
CA ILE A 572 9.71 -7.29 11.73
C ILE A 572 9.59 -5.79 11.39
N ASN A 573 10.19 -4.96 12.23
CA ASN A 573 10.25 -3.51 12.05
C ASN A 573 11.70 -3.12 11.72
N TYR A 574 11.90 -2.47 10.58
CA TYR A 574 13.20 -2.09 10.02
C TYR A 574 13.49 -0.61 10.24
N ASN A 575 14.77 -0.26 10.32
CA ASN A 575 15.26 1.10 10.52
C ASN A 575 15.23 1.93 9.22
N SER A 576 14.07 1.93 8.54
CA SER A 576 13.84 2.46 7.20
C SER A 576 12.48 3.18 7.08
N GLY A 577 12.25 3.84 5.96
CA GLY A 577 10.91 4.20 5.50
C GLY A 577 10.15 3.04 4.80
N HIS A 578 9.09 3.42 4.10
CA HIS A 578 8.10 2.60 3.39
C HIS A 578 8.73 1.58 2.44
N PHE A 579 9.61 2.05 1.55
CA PHE A 579 10.37 1.16 0.66
C PHE A 579 11.63 0.68 1.40
N ILE A 580 11.45 -0.31 2.28
CA ILE A 580 12.45 -0.84 3.22
C ILE A 580 13.79 -1.15 2.52
N TYR A 581 13.71 -1.68 1.30
CA TYR A 581 14.85 -2.08 0.47
C TYR A 581 15.62 -0.91 -0.18
N LEU A 582 15.16 0.34 -0.07
CA LEU A 582 15.93 1.51 -0.53
C LEU A 582 16.98 1.97 0.50
N ASP A 583 16.87 1.50 1.75
CA ASP A 583 17.86 1.64 2.81
C ASP A 583 18.87 0.45 2.74
N PRO A 584 20.17 0.67 2.50
CA PRO A 584 21.10 -0.43 2.22
C PRO A 584 21.23 -1.46 3.35
N VAL A 585 21.20 -1.03 4.62
CA VAL A 585 21.32 -1.92 5.78
C VAL A 585 20.03 -2.72 5.95
N SER A 586 18.88 -2.04 5.86
CA SER A 586 17.57 -2.68 6.00
C SER A 586 17.26 -3.61 4.82
N LYS A 587 17.78 -3.34 3.61
CA LYS A 587 17.70 -4.24 2.45
C LYS A 587 18.41 -5.56 2.72
N ASP A 588 19.69 -5.52 3.09
CA ASP A 588 20.50 -6.72 3.36
C ASP A 588 19.86 -7.55 4.50
N LEU A 589 19.30 -6.91 5.53
CA LEU A 589 18.54 -7.58 6.59
C LEU A 589 17.24 -8.21 6.06
N LEU A 590 16.38 -7.44 5.38
CA LEU A 590 15.10 -7.89 4.84
C LEU A 590 15.24 -9.10 3.93
N GLN A 591 16.24 -9.10 3.05
CA GLN A 591 16.50 -10.20 2.14
C GLN A 591 16.90 -11.48 2.88
N ASN A 592 17.72 -11.38 3.93
CA ASN A 592 18.10 -12.53 4.76
C ASN A 592 16.93 -13.04 5.60
N ASP A 593 16.17 -12.14 6.24
CA ASP A 593 14.98 -12.48 7.02
C ASP A 593 13.88 -13.16 6.18
N ILE A 594 13.78 -12.82 4.89
CA ILE A 594 12.93 -13.50 3.90
C ILE A 594 13.53 -14.84 3.46
N LYS A 595 14.86 -14.96 3.27
CA LYS A 595 15.50 -16.26 2.99
C LYS A 595 15.20 -17.27 4.10
N ASP A 596 15.31 -16.85 5.36
CA ASP A 596 15.00 -17.65 6.55
C ASP A 596 13.50 -17.99 6.68
N PHE A 597 12.61 -17.23 6.03
CA PHE A 597 11.16 -17.49 6.06
C PHE A 597 10.75 -18.65 5.13
N TYR A 598 11.52 -18.92 4.07
CA TYR A 598 11.29 -20.08 3.20
C TYR A 598 11.67 -21.41 3.86
N ASP A 599 12.65 -21.40 4.76
CA ASP A 599 13.09 -22.58 5.54
C ASP A 599 12.09 -22.98 6.64
#